data_AF-A0A3M0XY33-F1
#
_entry.id   AF-A0A3M0XY33-F1
#
_cell.length_a   1.000
_cell.length_b   1.000
_cell.length_c   1.000
_cell.angle_alpha   90.00
_cell.angle_beta   90.00
_cell.angle_gamma   90.00
#
_symmetry.space_group_name_H-M   'P 1'
#
loop_
_entity.id
_entity.type
_entity.pdbx_description
1 polymer ?
#
loop_
_entity_poly.entity_id
_entity_poly.type
_entity_poly.pdbx_seq_one_letter_code
_entity_poly.pdbx_strand_id
1 'polypeptide(L)'
;GFYNIVVTYDATSAANVPSIYINGVAQTVSTVSTVSGGSWLNVAGPLYVGYNGQATSPNGYMTFDGRYYRLQVYDRILTAAQAEELYNGWGVDGLMPVFDVRFLGVGGLQAYDGTTLGTSNQFVDEISGTTGAPASGTAAVGYADDRMAIGGD
;
A
#
# COMPACT_ATOMS: atom_id res chain seq x y z
N GLY A 1 -19.22 -3.04 1.40
CA GLY A 1 -18.44 -4.06 2.11
C GLY A 1 -16.96 -3.75 1.97
N PHE A 2 -16.09 -4.41 2.74
CA PHE A 2 -14.64 -4.36 2.51
C PHE A 2 -14.25 -5.28 1.36
N TYR A 3 -13.30 -4.85 0.54
CA TYR A 3 -12.76 -5.63 -0.57
C TYR A 3 -11.25 -5.63 -0.48
N ASN A 4 -10.65 -6.80 -0.70
CA ASN A 4 -9.22 -6.90 -1.00
C ASN A 4 -9.05 -6.82 -2.51
N ILE A 5 -8.30 -5.83 -2.99
CA ILE A 5 -8.04 -5.63 -4.42
C ILE A 5 -6.54 -5.73 -4.62
N VAL A 6 -6.11 -6.64 -5.49
CA VAL A 6 -4.71 -6.82 -5.87
C VAL A 6 -4.60 -6.59 -7.38
N VAL A 7 -3.64 -5.77 -7.79
CA VAL A 7 -3.30 -5.54 -9.19
C VAL A 7 -1.83 -5.87 -9.38
N THR A 8 -1.52 -6.70 -10.38
CA THR A 8 -0.13 -7.06 -10.72
C THR A 8 0.17 -6.70 -12.15
N TYR A 9 1.36 -6.15 -12.39
CA TYR A 9 1.82 -5.70 -13.69
C TYR A 9 3.29 -6.07 -13.89
N ASP A 10 3.63 -6.56 -15.08
CA ASP A 10 5.00 -6.84 -15.49
C ASP A 10 5.53 -5.72 -16.39
N ALA A 11 6.36 -4.85 -15.82
CA ALA A 11 6.97 -3.74 -16.54
C ALA A 11 8.02 -4.17 -17.57
N THR A 12 8.50 -5.42 -17.52
CA THR A 12 9.49 -5.94 -18.48
C THR A 12 8.86 -6.35 -19.82
N SER A 13 7.54 -6.53 -19.85
CA SER A 13 6.79 -6.93 -21.04
C SER A 13 5.92 -5.80 -21.57
N ALA A 14 6.26 -5.31 -22.76
CA ALA A 14 5.45 -4.31 -23.48
C ALA A 14 4.05 -4.83 -23.90
N ALA A 15 3.83 -6.15 -23.79
CA ALA A 15 2.57 -6.81 -24.05
C ALA A 15 1.86 -7.29 -22.76
N ASN A 16 2.33 -6.89 -21.57
CA ASN A 16 1.72 -7.31 -20.32
C ASN A 16 0.28 -6.79 -20.22
N VAL A 17 -0.65 -7.71 -19.93
CA VAL A 17 -2.00 -7.40 -19.49
C VAL A 17 -2.03 -7.56 -17.97
N PRO A 18 -2.35 -6.50 -17.20
CA PRO A 18 -2.42 -6.59 -15.75
C PRO A 18 -3.41 -7.67 -15.30
N SER A 19 -3.06 -8.39 -14.24
CA SER A 19 -4.01 -9.27 -13.54
C SER A 19 -4.65 -8.50 -12.39
N ILE A 20 -5.96 -8.68 -12.23
CA ILE A 20 -6.74 -8.07 -11.15
C ILE A 20 -7.37 -9.20 -10.35
N TYR A 21 -7.23 -9.14 -9.02
CA TYR A 21 -7.85 -10.06 -8.08
C TYR A 21 -8.77 -9.28 -7.16
N ILE A 22 -9.96 -9.81 -6.93
CA ILE A 22 -10.92 -9.28 -5.96
C ILE A 22 -11.20 -10.39 -4.95
N ASN A 23 -10.94 -10.09 -3.68
CA ASN A 23 -11.08 -11.04 -2.56
C ASN A 23 -10.34 -12.36 -2.84
N GLY A 24 -9.09 -12.26 -3.32
CA GLY A 24 -8.24 -13.40 -3.66
C GLY A 24 -8.56 -14.10 -4.99
N VAL A 25 -9.66 -13.76 -5.65
CA VAL A 25 -10.09 -14.44 -6.89
C VAL A 25 -9.70 -13.63 -8.13
N ALA A 26 -9.03 -14.28 -9.08
CA ALA A 26 -8.66 -13.68 -10.37
C ALA A 26 -9.91 -13.27 -11.17
N GLN A 27 -9.89 -12.07 -11.72
CA GLN A 27 -10.99 -11.51 -12.49
C GLN A 27 -10.69 -11.58 -13.99
N THR A 28 -11.71 -11.87 -14.79
CA THR A 28 -11.62 -11.72 -16.25
C THR A 28 -11.59 -10.24 -16.61
N VAL A 29 -10.57 -9.83 -17.36
CA VAL A 29 -10.40 -8.44 -17.80
C VAL A 29 -10.61 -8.32 -19.31
N SER A 30 -11.17 -7.20 -19.74
CA SER A 30 -11.25 -6.83 -21.16
C SER A 30 -10.33 -5.64 -21.44
N THR A 31 -9.53 -5.76 -22.48
CA THR A 31 -8.64 -4.69 -22.92
C THR A 31 -9.41 -3.69 -23.78
N VAL A 32 -9.61 -2.48 -23.25
CA VAL A 32 -10.37 -1.41 -23.95
C VAL A 32 -9.50 -0.53 -24.86
N SER A 33 -8.18 -0.56 -24.67
CA SER A 33 -7.19 0.09 -25.52
C SER A 33 -5.94 -0.78 -25.61
N THR A 34 -5.30 -0.83 -26.77
CA THR A 34 -4.03 -1.54 -26.92
C THR A 34 -2.98 -0.90 -26.00
N VAL A 35 -2.19 -1.76 -25.34
CA VAL A 35 -1.04 -1.31 -24.54
C VAL A 35 -0.07 -0.61 -25.50
N SER A 36 -0.07 0.72 -25.50
CA SER A 36 0.92 1.50 -26.27
C SER A 36 2.23 1.40 -25.50
N GLY A 37 3.21 0.70 -26.09
CA GLY A 37 4.41 0.23 -25.41
C GLY A 37 5.18 1.26 -24.58
N GLY A 38 5.82 0.73 -23.54
CA GLY A 38 6.76 1.40 -22.65
C GLY A 38 6.67 0.78 -21.26
N SER A 39 7.82 0.40 -20.68
CA SER A 39 7.89 0.26 -19.21
C SER A 39 7.34 1.56 -18.65
N TRP A 40 6.31 1.51 -17.80
CA TRP A 40 5.86 2.72 -17.10
C TRP A 40 7.09 3.30 -16.40
N LEU A 41 7.58 4.40 -16.97
CA LEU A 41 8.79 5.06 -16.51
C LEU A 41 8.53 5.50 -15.07
N ASN A 42 9.52 5.29 -14.22
CA ASN A 42 9.58 5.87 -12.89
C ASN A 42 9.23 7.36 -12.99
N VAL A 43 7.99 7.71 -12.64
CA VAL A 43 7.55 9.09 -12.61
C VAL A 43 8.22 9.69 -11.39
N ALA A 44 9.05 10.71 -11.57
CA ALA A 44 9.74 11.43 -10.49
C ALA A 44 8.77 12.18 -9.53
N GLY A 45 7.48 11.88 -9.60
CA GLY A 45 6.43 12.45 -8.76
C GLY A 45 6.07 11.54 -7.59
N PRO A 46 5.39 12.08 -6.57
CA PRO A 46 4.93 11.31 -5.44
C PRO A 46 3.82 10.32 -5.82
N LEU A 47 3.73 9.22 -5.07
CA LEU A 47 2.58 8.32 -5.09
C LEU A 47 1.40 8.99 -4.38
N TYR A 48 0.27 9.11 -5.06
CA TYR A 48 -0.98 9.61 -4.46
C TYR A 48 -1.93 8.46 -4.16
N VAL A 49 -2.57 8.50 -2.99
CA VAL A 49 -3.57 7.51 -2.55
C VAL A 49 -4.87 8.24 -2.24
N GLY A 50 -5.99 7.74 -2.75
CA GLY A 50 -7.30 8.37 -2.58
C GLY A 50 -7.50 9.69 -3.34
N TYR A 51 -6.53 10.07 -4.17
CA TYR A 51 -6.53 11.31 -4.92
C TYR A 51 -5.65 11.18 -6.18
N ASN A 52 -6.00 11.86 -7.27
CA ASN A 52 -5.31 11.74 -8.56
C ASN A 52 -4.07 12.66 -8.75
N GLY A 53 -3.67 13.43 -7.74
CA GLY A 53 -2.45 14.24 -7.82
C GLY A 53 -2.53 15.50 -8.70
N GLN A 54 -3.55 15.63 -9.55
CA GLN A 54 -3.57 16.59 -10.65
C GLN A 54 -4.74 17.58 -10.57
N ALA A 55 -4.42 18.83 -10.20
CA ALA A 55 -5.37 19.95 -10.22
C ALA A 55 -5.91 20.29 -11.62
N THR A 56 -5.10 20.01 -12.64
CA THR A 56 -5.38 20.36 -14.05
C THR A 56 -6.01 19.23 -14.86
N SER A 57 -6.46 18.15 -14.21
CA SER A 57 -7.18 17.08 -14.91
C SER A 57 -8.47 17.67 -15.52
N PRO A 58 -8.90 17.22 -16.72
CA PRO A 58 -10.16 17.65 -17.33
C PRO A 58 -11.38 17.40 -16.42
N ASN A 59 -11.26 16.46 -15.48
CA ASN A 59 -12.29 16.11 -14.51
C ASN A 59 -12.03 16.72 -13.12
N GLY A 60 -11.06 17.63 -12.99
CA GLY A 60 -10.61 18.21 -11.74
C GLY A 60 -9.97 17.21 -10.78
N TYR A 61 -9.94 17.58 -9.49
CA TYR A 61 -9.52 16.68 -8.43
C TYR A 61 -10.48 15.49 -8.33
N MET A 62 -9.97 14.29 -8.61
CA MET A 62 -10.72 13.06 -8.39
C MET A 62 -10.32 12.50 -7.04
N THR A 63 -11.24 12.56 -6.08
CA THR A 63 -11.08 11.99 -4.75
C THR A 63 -11.82 10.66 -4.66
N PHE A 64 -11.26 9.73 -3.89
CA PHE A 64 -11.96 8.52 -3.52
C PHE A 64 -12.81 8.77 -2.29
N ASP A 65 -14.12 8.56 -2.41
CA ASP A 65 -15.05 8.59 -1.29
C ASP A 65 -15.21 7.17 -0.72
N GLY A 66 -14.36 6.82 0.24
CA GLY A 66 -14.36 5.51 0.87
C GLY A 66 -13.25 5.37 1.91
N ARG A 67 -13.09 4.15 2.44
CA ARG A 67 -12.09 3.83 3.46
C ARG A 67 -11.04 2.89 2.91
N TYR A 68 -9.77 3.22 3.14
CA TYR A 68 -8.65 2.31 2.98
C TYR A 68 -8.36 1.64 4.31
N TYR A 69 -8.08 0.34 4.28
CA TYR A 69 -7.65 -0.37 5.47
C TYR A 69 -6.15 -0.66 5.44
N ARG A 70 -5.66 -1.09 4.28
CA ARG A 70 -4.25 -1.38 4.05
C ARG A 70 -3.87 -1.16 2.60
N LEU A 71 -2.67 -0.64 2.40
CA LEU A 71 -2.06 -0.48 1.09
C LEU A 71 -0.68 -1.13 1.11
N GLN A 72 -0.48 -2.11 0.23
CA GLN A 72 0.79 -2.81 0.08
C GLN A 72 1.29 -2.69 -1.37
N VAL A 73 2.59 -2.47 -1.54
CA VAL A 73 3.27 -2.48 -2.85
C VAL A 73 4.42 -3.48 -2.79
N TYR A 74 4.54 -4.29 -3.83
CA TYR A 74 5.59 -5.29 -3.99
C TYR A 74 6.45 -4.96 -5.21
N ASP A 75 7.72 -5.33 -5.17
CA ASP A 75 8.67 -5.20 -6.28
C ASP A 75 8.61 -6.38 -7.26
N ARG A 76 7.56 -7.20 -7.16
CA ARG A 76 7.40 -8.45 -7.89
C ARG A 76 5.94 -8.71 -8.21
N ILE A 77 5.74 -9.60 -9.17
CA ILE A 77 4.42 -10.09 -9.56
C ILE A 77 3.97 -11.11 -8.53
N LEU A 78 2.84 -10.85 -7.87
CA LEU A 78 2.19 -11.82 -7.01
C LEU A 78 1.41 -12.83 -7.84
N THR A 79 1.46 -14.10 -7.44
CA THR A 79 0.66 -15.17 -8.03
C THR A 79 -0.78 -15.16 -7.51
N ALA A 80 -1.67 -15.92 -8.15
CA ALA A 80 -3.05 -16.07 -7.68
C ALA A 80 -3.16 -16.60 -6.25
N ALA A 81 -2.34 -17.60 -5.89
CA ALA A 81 -2.30 -18.14 -4.53
C ALA A 81 -1.86 -17.08 -3.51
N GLN A 82 -0.90 -16.23 -3.88
CA GLN A 82 -0.42 -15.15 -3.01
C GLN A 82 -1.45 -14.01 -2.88
N ALA A 83 -2.23 -13.73 -3.93
CA ALA A 83 -3.38 -12.83 -3.82
C ALA A 83 -4.47 -13.40 -2.88
N GLU A 84 -4.67 -14.72 -2.90
CA GLU A 84 -5.56 -15.41 -1.96
C GLU A 84 -5.03 -15.36 -0.51
N GLU A 85 -3.73 -15.52 -0.30
CA GLU A 85 -3.10 -15.32 1.02
C GLU A 85 -3.33 -13.89 1.54
N LEU A 86 -3.18 -12.87 0.69
CA LEU A 86 -3.46 -11.48 1.05
C LEU A 86 -4.92 -11.22 1.42
N TYR A 87 -5.85 -11.94 0.81
CA TYR A 87 -7.27 -11.82 1.16
C TYR A 87 -7.59 -12.47 2.50
N ASN A 88 -7.02 -13.65 2.77
CA ASN A 88 -7.30 -14.42 3.98
C ASN A 88 -6.45 -13.99 5.19
N GLY A 89 -5.42 -13.18 4.98
CA GLY A 89 -4.44 -12.83 6.00
C GLY A 89 -3.90 -11.41 5.88
N TRP A 90 -2.70 -11.24 6.44
CA TRP A 90 -2.03 -9.95 6.58
C TRP A 90 -0.78 -9.85 5.70
N GLY A 91 -0.58 -10.75 4.76
CA GLY A 91 0.66 -10.79 4.00
C GLY A 91 0.76 -12.07 3.22
N VAL A 92 1.86 -12.19 2.49
CA VAL A 92 2.22 -13.38 1.76
C VAL A 92 3.39 -14.03 2.50
N ASP A 93 3.32 -15.34 2.72
CA ASP A 93 4.38 -16.02 3.46
C ASP A 93 5.74 -15.92 2.73
N GLY A 94 6.80 -15.63 3.49
CA GLY A 94 8.14 -15.44 2.97
C GLY A 94 8.34 -14.21 2.07
N LEU A 95 7.33 -13.34 1.90
CA LEU A 95 7.44 -12.12 1.08
C LEU A 95 7.11 -10.87 1.88
N MET A 96 8.00 -9.88 1.78
CA MET A 96 7.77 -8.56 2.36
C MET A 96 7.44 -7.55 1.25
N PRO A 97 6.41 -6.72 1.43
CA PRO A 97 6.17 -5.58 0.56
C PRO A 97 7.31 -4.55 0.69
N VAL A 98 7.55 -3.80 -0.39
CA VAL A 98 8.47 -2.64 -0.37
C VAL A 98 7.83 -1.39 0.23
N PHE A 99 6.51 -1.40 0.37
CA PHE A 99 5.73 -0.38 1.04
C PHE A 99 4.48 -1.02 1.62
N ASP A 100 4.22 -0.83 2.91
CA ASP A 100 3.05 -1.33 3.61
C ASP A 100 2.54 -0.27 4.57
N VAL A 101 1.39 0.31 4.25
CA VAL A 101 0.71 1.22 5.15
C VAL A 101 -0.55 0.56 5.64
N ARG A 102 -0.63 0.40 6.95
CA ARG A 102 -1.86 -0.03 7.62
C ARG A 102 -2.54 1.19 8.21
N PHE A 103 -3.75 1.46 7.75
CA PHE A 103 -4.58 2.51 8.31
C PHE A 103 -5.33 1.94 9.52
N LEU A 104 -4.61 1.86 10.64
CA LEU A 104 -5.18 1.45 11.91
C LEU A 104 -5.96 2.62 12.51
N GLY A 105 -7.27 2.41 12.73
CA GLY A 105 -8.04 3.22 13.66
C GLY A 105 -7.34 3.29 15.01
N VAL A 106 -7.25 4.47 15.61
CA VAL A 106 -6.74 4.63 16.98
C VAL A 106 -7.59 3.73 17.90
N GLY A 107 -6.94 2.76 18.54
CA GLY A 107 -7.52 2.01 19.66
C GLY A 107 -8.47 0.85 19.29
N GLY A 108 -8.11 -0.02 18.36
CA GLY A 108 -8.80 -1.32 18.22
C GLY A 108 -10.29 -1.23 17.88
N LEU A 109 -10.77 -0.11 17.35
CA LEU A 109 -12.17 0.11 16.99
C LEU A 109 -12.30 0.65 15.56
N GLN A 110 -13.15 -0.02 14.78
CA GLN A 110 -13.56 0.37 13.43
C GLN A 110 -14.50 1.59 13.47
N ALA A 111 -13.97 2.81 13.51
CA ALA A 111 -14.74 3.98 13.07
C ALA A 111 -13.84 5.20 12.83
N TYR A 112 -13.58 5.50 11.55
CA TYR A 112 -13.32 6.88 11.13
C TYR A 112 -14.62 7.41 10.54
N ASP A 113 -15.42 8.09 11.36
CA ASP A 113 -16.73 8.66 11.01
C ASP A 113 -16.64 10.15 10.61
N GLY A 114 -15.51 10.56 10.02
CA GLY A 114 -15.36 11.91 9.46
C GLY A 114 -14.91 12.98 10.47
N THR A 115 -14.37 12.58 11.62
CA THR A 115 -13.77 13.52 12.59
C THR A 115 -12.45 14.10 12.10
N THR A 116 -12.34 15.44 12.09
CA THR A 116 -11.10 16.17 11.86
C THR A 116 -10.06 15.83 12.92
N LEU A 117 -8.83 15.48 12.49
CA LEU A 117 -7.70 15.24 13.38
C LEU A 117 -7.21 16.57 13.98
N GLY A 118 -7.02 16.60 15.31
CA GLY A 118 -6.41 17.69 16.06
C GLY A 118 -4.91 17.49 16.31
N THR A 119 -4.28 18.46 16.96
CA THR A 119 -2.83 18.49 17.25
C THR A 119 -2.34 17.40 18.20
N SER A 120 -3.25 16.69 18.88
CA SER A 120 -2.95 15.57 19.77
C SER A 120 -2.99 14.21 19.06
N ASN A 121 -3.38 14.15 17.79
CA ASN A 121 -3.40 12.91 17.03
C ASN A 121 -1.98 12.51 16.60
N GLN A 122 -1.63 11.24 16.81
CA GLN A 122 -0.36 10.66 16.37
C GLN A 122 -0.62 9.69 15.22
N PHE A 123 0.23 9.71 14.19
CA PHE A 123 0.29 8.64 13.21
C PHE A 123 1.19 7.53 13.78
N VAL A 124 0.66 6.32 13.88
CA VAL A 124 1.46 5.13 14.23
C VAL A 124 1.79 4.43 12.93
N ASP A 125 3.05 4.50 12.52
CA ASP A 125 3.59 3.70 11.43
C ASP A 125 4.25 2.47 12.04
N GLU A 126 3.80 1.26 11.66
CA GLU A 126 4.50 0.03 12.03
C GLU A 126 5.78 -0.03 11.18
N ILE A 127 6.88 0.61 11.61
CA ILE A 127 8.20 0.35 11.04
C ILE A 127 8.63 -1.06 11.45
N SER A 128 8.10 -2.06 10.76
CA SER A 128 8.57 -3.43 10.77
C SER A 128 9.64 -3.54 9.68
N GLY A 129 10.93 -3.60 10.05
CA GLY A 129 11.97 -3.97 9.09
C GLY A 129 13.36 -3.33 9.17
N THR A 130 13.74 -2.66 10.27
CA THR A 130 15.14 -2.21 10.40
C THR A 130 16.06 -3.40 10.74
N THR A 131 16.84 -3.88 9.76
CA THR A 131 17.96 -4.80 10.03
C THR A 131 19.17 -4.00 10.46
N GLY A 132 19.47 -4.02 11.76
CA GLY A 132 20.71 -3.48 12.34
C GLY A 132 21.23 -4.41 13.42
N ALA A 133 22.55 -4.63 13.48
CA ALA A 133 23.17 -5.26 14.63
C ALA A 133 23.39 -4.19 15.71
N PRO A 134 23.01 -4.40 16.98
CA PRO A 134 23.30 -3.45 18.04
C PRO A 134 24.81 -3.24 18.16
N ALA A 135 25.24 -1.98 18.20
CA ALA A 135 26.65 -1.57 18.11
C ALA A 135 27.52 -2.01 19.32
N SER A 136 26.92 -2.59 20.36
CA SER A 136 27.63 -3.16 21.49
C SER A 136 26.94 -4.48 21.87
N GLY A 137 27.71 -5.55 22.06
CA GLY A 137 27.26 -6.93 22.23
C GLY A 137 26.40 -7.25 23.48
N THR A 138 25.55 -6.34 23.91
CA THR A 138 24.44 -6.60 24.83
C THR A 138 23.18 -6.76 23.98
N ALA A 139 22.36 -7.78 24.27
CA ALA A 139 21.11 -8.04 23.57
C ALA A 139 20.24 -6.76 23.56
N ALA A 140 20.05 -6.15 22.38
CA ALA A 140 19.12 -5.06 22.24
C ALA A 140 17.70 -5.62 22.35
N VAL A 141 16.93 -5.12 23.32
CA VAL A 141 15.49 -5.37 23.40
C VAL A 141 14.84 -4.47 22.36
N GLY A 142 14.34 -5.04 21.28
CA GLY A 142 13.52 -4.31 20.31
C GLY A 142 12.14 -4.03 20.90
N TYR A 143 11.77 -2.76 21.03
CA TYR A 143 10.43 -2.35 21.39
C TYR A 143 9.70 -1.96 20.10
N ALA A 144 8.50 -2.49 19.87
CA ALA A 144 7.68 -2.22 18.68
C ALA A 144 7.05 -0.80 18.67
N ASP A 145 7.57 0.13 19.46
CA ASP A 145 6.89 1.40 19.76
C ASP A 145 7.87 2.53 20.12
N ASP A 146 9.02 2.57 19.43
CA ASP A 146 9.87 3.77 19.48
C ASP A 146 9.20 4.85 18.63
N ARG A 147 8.58 5.82 19.33
CA ARG A 147 7.98 7.01 18.72
C ARG A 147 8.99 7.69 17.80
N MET A 148 8.76 7.64 16.49
CA MET A 148 9.50 8.46 15.54
C MET A 148 9.13 9.93 15.76
N ALA A 149 10.07 10.72 16.28
CA ALA A 149 9.95 12.17 16.29
C ALA A 149 10.35 12.70 14.91
N ILE A 150 9.37 13.16 14.11
CA ILE A 150 9.63 13.96 12.91
C ILE A 150 9.44 15.42 13.28
N GLY A 151 10.55 16.13 13.42
CA GLY A 151 10.59 17.58 13.67
C GLY A 151 11.81 17.97 14.51
N GLY A 152 12.79 18.61 13.87
CA GLY A 152 13.74 19.48 14.54
C GLY A 152 13.37 20.92 14.20
N ASP A 153 13.21 21.72 15.27
CA ASP A 153 12.97 23.18 15.37
C ASP A 153 12.38 23.94 14.18
#